data_AF-A0A2G6EY77-F1
#
_entry.id   AF-A0A2G6EY77-F1
#
_cell.length_a   1.000
_cell.length_b   1.000
_cell.length_c   1.000
_cell.angle_alpha   90.00
_cell.angle_beta   90.00
_cell.angle_gamma   90.00
#
_symmetry.space_group_name_H-M   'P 1'
#
loop_
_entity.id
_entity.type
_entity.pdbx_description
1 polymer ?
#
loop_
_entity_poly.entity_id
_entity_poly.type
_entity_poly.pdbx_seq_one_letter_code
_entity_poly.pdbx_strand_id
1 'polypeptide(L)'
;MKAVESKVKEFRKKQEKLNEIKKKMIDAEISWLMLRQTLNLTQYEYQKLKSGELEEWEADVLKVINKTPKHIVKRNAGAKRFKKVLIDKGIGIKDFCNLNNINHNKLYRTLRGITASRDYEVEKQVERALGKKIFY
;
A
#
# COMPACT_ATOMS: atom_id res chain seq x y z
N MET A 1 -32.15 -12.12 -4.79
CA MET A 1 -30.84 -12.01 -5.48
C MET A 1 -30.42 -10.56 -5.76
N LYS A 2 -31.25 -9.68 -6.36
CA LYS A 2 -30.88 -8.28 -6.70
C LYS A 2 -30.32 -7.42 -5.54
N ALA A 3 -30.86 -7.56 -4.32
CA ALA A 3 -30.41 -6.79 -3.15
C ALA A 3 -29.05 -7.23 -2.58
N VAL A 4 -28.62 -8.46 -2.86
CA VAL A 4 -27.29 -8.96 -2.45
C VAL A 4 -26.24 -8.47 -3.45
N GLU A 5 -26.56 -8.51 -4.75
CA GLU A 5 -25.67 -8.02 -5.80
C GLU A 5 -25.37 -6.52 -5.69
N SER A 6 -26.37 -5.70 -5.34
CA SER A 6 -26.16 -4.27 -5.13
C SER A 6 -25.21 -4.00 -3.96
N LYS A 7 -25.40 -4.68 -2.83
CA LYS A 7 -24.50 -4.59 -1.67
C LYS A 7 -23.08 -5.02 -2.01
N VAL A 8 -22.90 -6.14 -2.72
CA VAL A 8 -21.58 -6.61 -3.16
C VAL A 8 -20.88 -5.58 -4.04
N LYS A 9 -21.62 -4.92 -4.95
CA LYS A 9 -21.06 -3.84 -5.80
C LYS A 9 -20.61 -2.64 -4.97
N GLU A 10 -21.40 -2.22 -3.97
CA GLU A 10 -21.02 -1.13 -3.07
C GLU A 10 -19.77 -1.46 -2.25
N PHE A 11 -19.69 -2.67 -1.70
CA PHE A 11 -18.49 -3.13 -0.99
C PHE A 11 -17.25 -3.13 -1.87
N ARG A 12 -17.36 -3.60 -3.12
CA ARG A 12 -16.23 -3.56 -4.08
C ARG A 12 -15.76 -2.13 -4.34
N LYS A 13 -16.69 -1.19 -4.59
CA LYS A 13 -16.36 0.22 -4.81
C LYS A 13 -15.66 0.84 -3.59
N LYS A 14 -16.16 0.57 -2.38
CA LYS A 14 -15.52 1.04 -1.14
C LYS A 14 -14.10 0.49 -0.99
N GLN A 15 -13.92 -0.80 -1.29
CA GLN A 15 -12.61 -1.43 -1.22
C GLN A 15 -11.62 -0.87 -2.25
N GLU A 16 -12.08 -0.59 -3.47
CA GLU A 16 -11.29 0.06 -4.52
C GLU A 16 -10.83 1.45 -4.09
N LYS A 17 -11.74 2.30 -3.61
CA LYS A 17 -11.40 3.62 -3.05
C LYS A 17 -10.38 3.52 -1.92
N LEU A 18 -10.59 2.60 -0.97
CA LEU A 18 -9.68 2.40 0.15
C LEU A 18 -8.28 1.95 -0.34
N ASN A 19 -8.23 1.09 -1.36
CA ASN A 19 -6.97 0.68 -1.98
C ASN A 19 -6.25 1.84 -2.67
N GLU A 20 -6.97 2.75 -3.33
CA GLU A 20 -6.39 3.98 -3.87
C GLU A 20 -5.81 4.88 -2.78
N ILE A 21 -6.51 5.07 -1.67
CA ILE A 21 -6.01 5.84 -0.52
C ILE A 21 -4.73 5.19 0.02
N LYS A 22 -4.72 3.87 0.23
CA LYS A 22 -3.52 3.14 0.70
C LYS A 22 -2.34 3.31 -0.26
N LYS A 23 -2.57 3.32 -1.58
CA LYS A 23 -1.51 3.58 -2.58
C LYS A 23 -0.96 4.99 -2.46
N LYS A 24 -1.83 6.00 -2.30
CA LYS A 24 -1.42 7.39 -2.08
C LYS A 24 -0.66 7.56 -0.76
N MET A 25 -1.06 6.85 0.30
CA MET A 25 -0.33 6.81 1.57
C MET A 25 1.07 6.20 1.42
N ILE A 26 1.24 5.15 0.62
CA ILE A 26 2.58 4.58 0.31
C ILE A 26 3.45 5.62 -0.39
N ASP A 27 2.88 6.36 -1.35
CA ASP A 27 3.60 7.43 -2.04
C ASP A 27 4.03 8.53 -1.06
N ALA A 28 3.13 8.92 -0.16
CA ALA A 28 3.39 9.92 0.85
C ALA A 28 4.25 9.44 2.03
N GLU A 29 4.50 8.12 2.13
CA GLU A 29 5.11 7.48 3.30
C GLU A 29 4.38 7.77 4.62
N ILE A 30 3.06 7.90 4.55
CA ILE A 30 2.19 8.15 5.69
C ILE A 30 1.60 6.83 6.17
N SER A 31 1.64 6.60 7.49
CA SER A 31 1.02 5.44 8.11
C SER A 31 -0.40 5.76 8.60
N TRP A 32 -1.21 4.72 8.80
CA TRP A 32 -2.53 4.86 9.42
C TRP A 32 -2.46 5.47 10.82
N LEU A 33 -1.41 5.14 11.59
CA LEU A 33 -1.19 5.70 12.91
C LEU A 33 -0.91 7.21 12.84
N MET A 34 -0.09 7.63 11.87
CA MET A 34 0.20 9.03 11.63
C MET A 34 -1.07 9.80 11.24
N LEU A 35 -1.92 9.23 10.38
CA LEU A 35 -3.21 9.84 10.04
C LEU A 35 -4.11 10.01 11.27
N ARG A 36 -4.24 8.97 12.11
CA ARG A 36 -5.00 9.03 13.35
C ARG A 36 -4.54 10.19 14.24
N GLN A 37 -3.24 10.34 14.43
CA GLN A 37 -2.66 11.42 15.25
C GLN A 37 -2.86 12.79 14.61
N THR A 38 -2.60 12.91 13.31
CA THR A 38 -2.68 14.19 12.57
C THR A 38 -4.12 14.71 12.50
N LEU A 39 -5.08 13.82 12.38
CA LEU A 39 -6.50 14.14 12.28
C LEU A 39 -7.23 14.08 13.63
N ASN A 40 -6.49 13.81 14.72
CA ASN A 40 -7.01 13.65 16.08
C ASN A 40 -8.22 12.70 16.18
N LEU A 41 -8.17 11.58 15.46
CA LEU A 41 -9.29 10.63 15.37
C LEU A 41 -9.44 9.83 16.66
N THR A 42 -10.69 9.68 17.09
CA THR A 42 -11.07 8.68 18.09
C THR A 42 -10.81 7.27 17.59
N GLN A 43 -10.79 6.29 18.51
CA GLN A 43 -10.63 4.89 18.14
C GLN A 43 -11.76 4.42 17.20
N TYR A 44 -12.98 4.93 17.37
CA TYR A 44 -14.13 4.57 16.55
C TYR A 44 -14.01 5.09 15.11
N GLU A 45 -13.72 6.39 14.96
CA GLU A 45 -13.50 7.01 13.65
C GLU A 45 -12.33 6.36 12.91
N TYR A 46 -11.26 6.03 13.63
CA TYR A 46 -10.11 5.33 13.07
C TYR A 46 -10.46 3.96 12.45
N GLN A 47 -11.35 3.18 13.09
CA GLN A 47 -11.77 1.88 12.55
C GLN A 47 -12.69 2.04 11.33
N LYS A 48 -13.60 3.01 11.37
CA LYS A 48 -14.46 3.35 10.22
C LYS A 48 -13.67 3.85 9.01
N LEU A 49 -12.64 4.67 9.25
CA LEU A 49 -11.74 5.13 8.20
C LEU A 49 -11.00 3.95 7.55
N LYS A 50 -10.50 3.01 8.37
CA LYS A 50 -9.80 1.81 7.90
C LYS A 50 -10.68 0.84 7.12
N SER A 51 -11.98 0.84 7.37
CA SER A 51 -12.96 0.01 6.66
C SER A 51 -13.56 0.70 5.42
N GLY A 52 -13.24 1.99 5.18
CA GLY A 52 -13.82 2.75 4.08
C GLY A 52 -15.29 3.11 4.30
N GLU A 53 -15.73 3.15 5.56
CA GLU A 53 -17.10 3.48 5.96
C GLU A 53 -17.29 4.97 6.28
N LEU A 54 -16.25 5.78 6.07
CA LEU A 54 -16.20 7.15 6.55
C LEU A 54 -15.76 8.11 5.42
N GLU A 55 -16.67 8.35 4.48
CA GLU A 55 -16.43 9.19 3.29
C GLU A 55 -16.08 10.64 3.65
N GLU A 56 -16.64 11.18 4.74
CA GLU A 56 -16.43 12.56 5.19
C GLU A 56 -14.95 12.88 5.45
N TRP A 57 -14.18 11.91 5.96
CA TRP A 57 -12.76 12.10 6.29
C TRP A 57 -11.83 11.78 5.13
N GLU A 58 -12.33 11.23 4.01
CA GLU A 58 -11.51 10.96 2.82
C GLU A 58 -10.85 12.25 2.32
N ALA A 59 -11.59 13.36 2.31
CA ALA A 59 -11.09 14.66 1.89
C ALA A 59 -9.93 15.14 2.78
N ASP A 60 -10.05 14.97 4.10
CA ASP A 60 -9.02 15.39 5.05
C ASP A 60 -7.79 14.49 5.01
N VAL A 61 -7.98 13.18 4.84
CA VAL A 61 -6.88 12.24 4.58
C VAL A 61 -6.13 12.65 3.30
N LEU A 62 -6.84 12.99 2.23
CA LEU A 62 -6.22 13.46 0.99
C LEU A 62 -5.49 14.79 1.17
N LYS A 63 -6.01 15.73 1.97
CA LYS A 63 -5.29 16.98 2.30
C LYS A 63 -3.97 16.68 2.99
N VAL A 64 -3.95 15.76 3.95
CA VAL A 64 -2.72 15.38 4.66
C VAL A 64 -1.72 14.72 3.70
N ILE A 65 -2.18 13.81 2.83
CA ILE A 65 -1.35 13.16 1.80
C ILE A 65 -0.77 14.20 0.83
N ASN A 66 -1.59 15.11 0.32
CA ASN A 66 -1.19 16.08 -0.70
C ASN A 66 -0.20 17.14 -0.19
N LYS A 67 -0.12 17.35 1.13
CA LYS A 67 0.91 18.21 1.75
C LYS A 67 2.30 17.58 1.72
N THR A 68 2.44 16.32 1.31
CA THR A 68 3.73 15.62 1.32
C THR A 68 4.70 16.23 0.30
N PRO A 69 5.94 16.56 0.70
CA PRO A 69 6.96 17.08 -0.21
C PRO A 69 7.27 16.15 -1.38
N LYS A 70 7.49 16.72 -2.58
CA LYS A 70 7.79 15.98 -3.81
C LYS A 70 9.00 15.04 -3.69
N HIS A 71 10.01 15.41 -2.92
CA HIS A 71 11.20 14.58 -2.70
C HIS A 71 10.86 13.30 -1.92
N ILE A 72 9.94 13.37 -0.94
CA ILE A 72 9.42 12.19 -0.24
C ILE A 72 8.65 11.33 -1.23
N VAL A 73 7.76 11.92 -2.04
CA VAL A 73 6.97 11.16 -3.02
C VAL A 73 7.87 10.34 -3.96
N LYS A 74 8.97 10.94 -4.44
CA LYS A 74 9.89 10.31 -5.41
C LYS A 74 10.89 9.30 -4.80
N ARG A 75 11.19 9.37 -3.50
CA ARG A 75 12.19 8.47 -2.88
C ARG A 75 11.70 7.02 -2.85
N ASN A 76 12.63 6.07 -2.83
CA ASN A 76 12.35 4.64 -2.71
C ASN A 76 11.31 4.11 -3.72
N ALA A 77 11.34 4.61 -4.95
CA ALA A 77 10.31 4.36 -5.96
C ALA A 77 10.07 2.85 -6.22
N GLY A 78 11.13 2.03 -6.24
CA GLY A 78 11.02 0.56 -6.39
C GLY A 78 10.23 -0.08 -5.25
N ALA A 79 10.62 0.19 -3.99
CA ALA A 79 9.91 -0.28 -2.80
C ALA A 79 8.43 0.18 -2.77
N LYS A 80 8.14 1.41 -3.21
CA LYS A 80 6.77 1.93 -3.29
C LYS A 80 5.95 1.21 -4.35
N ARG A 81 6.51 1.04 -5.56
CA ARG A 81 5.87 0.27 -6.64
C ARG A 81 5.55 -1.14 -6.19
N PHE A 82 6.51 -1.83 -5.58
CA PHE A 82 6.31 -3.16 -5.01
C PHE A 82 5.12 -3.21 -4.05
N LYS A 83 5.08 -2.32 -3.05
CA LYS A 83 3.98 -2.28 -2.08
C LYS A 83 2.61 -2.01 -2.72
N LYS A 84 2.55 -1.15 -3.75
CA LYS A 84 1.28 -0.88 -4.47
C LYS A 84 0.79 -2.11 -5.23
N VAL A 85 1.69 -2.88 -5.85
CA VAL A 85 1.32 -4.13 -6.54
C VAL A 85 0.80 -5.16 -5.53
N LEU A 86 1.36 -5.22 -4.32
CA LEU A 86 0.82 -6.09 -3.27
C LEU A 86 -0.61 -5.70 -2.86
N ILE A 87 -0.93 -4.40 -2.79
CA ILE A 87 -2.31 -3.93 -2.55
C ILE A 87 -3.25 -4.41 -3.66
N ASP A 88 -2.83 -4.30 -4.93
CA ASP A 88 -3.63 -4.76 -6.08
C ASP A 88 -3.92 -6.26 -6.01
N LYS A 89 -2.94 -7.04 -5.55
CA LYS A 89 -3.06 -8.49 -5.37
C LYS A 89 -3.74 -8.90 -4.05
N GLY A 90 -4.04 -7.95 -3.17
CA GLY A 90 -4.67 -8.22 -1.87
C GLY A 90 -3.81 -9.02 -0.88
N ILE A 91 -2.48 -9.05 -1.06
CA ILE A 91 -1.55 -9.84 -0.23
C ILE A 91 -0.63 -8.94 0.61
N GLY A 92 -0.23 -9.42 1.79
CA GLY A 92 0.76 -8.76 2.62
C GLY A 92 2.19 -9.04 2.17
N ILE A 93 3.15 -8.23 2.66
CA ILE A 93 4.59 -8.48 2.44
C ILE A 93 5.01 -9.82 3.06
N LYS A 94 4.51 -10.14 4.26
CA LYS A 94 4.80 -11.40 4.94
C LYS A 94 4.31 -12.59 4.12
N ASP A 95 3.06 -12.53 3.65
CA ASP A 95 2.48 -13.59 2.83
C ASP A 95 3.26 -13.76 1.52
N PHE A 96 3.62 -12.64 0.88
CA PHE A 96 4.46 -12.66 -0.32
C PHE A 96 5.81 -13.33 -0.05
N CYS A 97 6.50 -12.98 1.03
CA CYS A 97 7.78 -13.58 1.41
C CYS A 97 7.64 -15.09 1.66
N ASN A 98 6.60 -15.49 2.39
CA ASN A 98 6.36 -16.89 2.73
C ASN A 98 6.05 -17.73 1.49
N LEU A 99 5.16 -17.24 0.61
CA LEU A 99 4.77 -17.93 -0.62
C LEU A 99 5.94 -18.12 -1.60
N ASN A 100 6.91 -17.21 -1.56
CA ASN A 100 8.05 -17.24 -2.47
C ASN A 100 9.35 -17.69 -1.79
N ASN A 101 9.32 -18.09 -0.52
CA ASN A 101 10.51 -18.44 0.26
C ASN A 101 11.62 -17.37 0.20
N ILE A 102 11.24 -16.09 0.27
CA ILE A 102 12.17 -14.95 0.25
C ILE A 102 12.34 -14.42 1.67
N ASN A 103 13.58 -14.28 2.12
CA ASN A 103 13.85 -13.64 3.40
C ASN A 103 13.40 -12.16 3.38
N HIS A 104 12.59 -11.74 4.36
CA HIS A 104 12.02 -10.39 4.41
C HIS A 104 13.10 -9.29 4.46
N ASN A 105 14.18 -9.48 5.22
CA ASN A 105 15.28 -8.52 5.29
C ASN A 105 16.03 -8.43 3.96
N LYS A 106 16.20 -9.57 3.28
CA LYS A 106 16.80 -9.65 1.95
C LYS A 106 15.96 -8.86 0.93
N LEU A 107 14.66 -9.12 0.87
CA LEU A 107 13.71 -8.39 0.03
C LEU A 107 13.74 -6.88 0.30
N TYR A 108 13.72 -6.48 1.56
CA TYR A 108 13.76 -5.06 1.95
C TYR A 108 15.03 -4.36 1.46
N ARG A 109 16.19 -5.01 1.59
CA ARG A 109 17.48 -4.46 1.14
C ARG A 109 17.53 -4.34 -0.39
N THR A 110 17.07 -5.36 -1.11
CA THR A 110 16.98 -5.36 -2.58
C THR A 110 16.06 -4.24 -3.08
N LEU A 111 14.86 -4.10 -2.49
CA LEU A 111 13.89 -3.06 -2.87
C LEU A 111 14.38 -1.62 -2.66
N ARG A 112 15.36 -1.42 -1.77
CA ARG A 112 15.94 -0.11 -1.44
C ARG A 112 17.34 0.11 -2.00
N GLY A 113 17.92 -0.87 -2.70
CA GLY A 113 19.29 -0.77 -3.21
C GLY A 113 20.34 -0.59 -2.11
N ILE A 114 20.11 -1.16 -0.93
CA ILE A 114 21.04 -1.04 0.23
C ILE A 114 22.15 -2.12 0.16
N THR A 115 22.06 -3.08 -0.76
CA THR A 115 23.04 -4.15 -0.89
C THR A 115 24.31 -3.66 -1.58
N ALA A 116 25.48 -4.14 -1.12
CA ALA A 116 26.79 -3.82 -1.71
C ALA A 116 26.90 -4.28 -3.18
N SER A 117 26.16 -5.33 -3.54
CA SER A 117 25.99 -5.82 -4.90
C SER A 117 24.50 -6.00 -5.21
N ARG A 118 24.13 -5.86 -6.49
CA ARG A 118 22.75 -6.01 -6.95
C ARG A 118 22.35 -7.49 -6.93
N ASP A 119 21.28 -7.81 -6.20
CA ASP A 119 20.77 -9.19 -6.10
C ASP A 119 19.75 -9.47 -7.20
N TYR A 120 20.27 -9.75 -8.40
CA TYR A 120 19.46 -10.03 -9.59
C TYR A 120 18.56 -11.26 -9.44
N GLU A 121 18.92 -12.21 -8.59
CA GLU A 121 18.10 -13.41 -8.35
C GLU A 121 16.81 -13.04 -7.63
N VAL A 122 16.91 -12.27 -6.53
CA VAL A 122 15.74 -11.80 -5.78
C VAL A 122 14.90 -10.86 -6.64
N GLU A 123 15.52 -9.98 -7.44
CA GLU A 123 14.77 -9.11 -8.37
C GLU A 123 13.94 -9.93 -9.36
N LYS A 124 14.56 -10.90 -10.06
CA LYS A 124 13.86 -11.76 -11.03
C LYS A 124 12.78 -12.59 -10.35
N GLN A 125 13.03 -13.11 -9.16
CA GLN A 125 12.05 -13.88 -8.41
C GLN A 125 10.83 -13.03 -8.05
N VAL A 126 11.05 -11.79 -7.60
CA VAL A 126 9.98 -10.84 -7.30
C VAL A 126 9.17 -10.50 -8.55
N GLU A 127 9.83 -10.20 -9.67
CA GLU A 127 9.15 -9.85 -10.91
C GLU A 127 8.34 -11.02 -11.49
N ARG A 128 8.86 -12.24 -11.41
CA ARG A 128 8.13 -13.47 -11.79
C ARG A 128 6.90 -13.69 -10.91
N ALA A 129 7.07 -13.61 -9.59
CA ALA A 129 5.96 -13.79 -8.63
C ALA A 129 4.87 -12.72 -8.79
N LEU A 130 5.27 -11.49 -9.14
CA LEU A 130 4.34 -10.39 -9.35
C LEU A 130 3.75 -10.36 -10.77
N GLY A 131 4.41 -10.96 -11.76
CA GLY A 131 4.06 -10.84 -13.17
C GLY A 131 4.20 -9.40 -13.69
N LYS A 132 5.02 -8.58 -13.03
CA LYS A 132 5.21 -7.16 -13.32
C LYS A 132 6.67 -6.78 -13.10
N LYS A 133 7.20 -5.94 -13.99
CA LYS A 133 8.54 -5.37 -13.85
C LYS A 133 8.54 -4.31 -12.74
N ILE A 134 9.41 -4.48 -11.75
CA ILE A 134 9.54 -3.60 -10.58
C ILE A 134 10.89 -2.88 -10.59
N PHE A 135 11.93 -3.58 -11.03
CA PHE A 135 13.32 -3.12 -11.05
C PHE A 135 13.73 -2.74 -12.48
N TYR A 136 14.69 -1.82 -12.61
CA TYR A 136 15.23 -1.37 -13.91
C TYR A 136 16.72 -1.64 -14.01
#